data_AF-A0A953UXC8-F1
#
_entry.id   AF-A0A953UXC8-F1
#
_cell.length_a   1.000
_cell.length_b   1.000
_cell.length_c   1.000
_cell.angle_alpha   90.00
_cell.angle_beta   90.00
_cell.angle_gamma   90.00
#
_symmetry.space_group_name_H-M   'P 1'
#
loop_
_entity.id
_entity.type
_entity.pdbx_description
1 polymer ?
#
loop_
_entity_poly.entity_id
_entity_poly.type
_entity_poly.pdbx_seq_one_letter_code
_entity_poly.pdbx_strand_id
1 'polypeptide(L)' 'MNARRILAILAVLLVCLPIAFIVTILLSPLWSWIEASYGIESIGHSGPSDWCFYAVYSVLNALVFAFIRVYLRLGNAKAI' A
#
# COMPACT_ATOMS: atom_id res chain seq x y z
N MET A 1 -14.52 17.78 5.78
CA MET A 1 -14.79 16.56 4.99
C MET A 1 -16.13 15.99 5.41
N ASN A 2 -16.98 15.49 4.51
CA ASN A 2 -18.25 14.89 4.92
C ASN A 2 -18.05 13.45 5.46
N ALA A 3 -18.97 12.98 6.31
CA ALA A 3 -18.87 11.67 6.97
C ALA A 3 -18.71 10.51 5.96
N ARG A 4 -19.43 10.59 4.82
CA ARG A 4 -19.34 9.59 3.75
C ARG A 4 -17.92 9.47 3.16
N ARG A 5 -17.21 10.59 2.95
CA ARG A 5 -15.82 10.56 2.45
C ARG A 5 -14.87 9.98 3.50
N ILE A 6 -15.07 10.30 4.77
CA ILE A 6 -14.27 9.72 5.86
C ILE A 6 -14.44 8.21 5.88
N LEU A 7 -15.68 7.71 5.85
CA LEU A 7 -15.97 6.27 5.80
C LEU A 7 -15.35 5.59 4.58
N ALA A 8 -15.40 6.22 3.40
CA ALA A 8 -14.77 5.68 2.20
C ALA A 8 -13.24 5.60 2.34
N ILE A 9 -12.59 6.62 2.90
CA ILE A 9 -11.14 6.62 3.17
C ILE A 9 -10.80 5.51 4.16
N LEU A 10 -11.53 5.40 5.26
CA LEU A 10 -11.31 4.37 6.27
C LEU A 10 -11.50 2.96 5.69
N ALA A 11 -12.51 2.76 4.83
CA ALA A 11 -12.73 1.49 4.16
C ALA A 11 -11.54 1.13 3.25
N VAL A 12 -11.01 2.09 2.48
CA VAL A 12 -9.81 1.87 1.64
C VAL A 12 -8.61 1.49 2.50
N LEU A 13 -8.34 2.26 3.57
CA LEU A 13 -7.24 1.98 4.50
C LEU A 13 -7.36 0.57 5.10
N LEU A 14 -8.56 0.17 5.52
CA LEU A 14 -8.83 -1.13 6.13
C LEU A 14 -8.65 -2.28 5.14
N VAL A 15 -9.15 -2.15 3.91
CA VAL A 15 -8.99 -3.16 2.85
C VAL A 15 -7.54 -3.30 2.43
N CYS A 16 -6.76 -2.21 2.42
CA CYS A 16 -5.35 -2.27 2.08
C CYS A 16 -4.51 -3.02 3.13
N LEU A 17 -4.96 -3.14 4.39
CA LEU A 17 -4.18 -3.81 5.44
C LEU A 17 -3.90 -5.29 5.13
N PRO A 18 -4.91 -6.17 4.92
CA PRO A 18 -4.66 -7.57 4.59
C PRO A 18 -3.94 -7.75 3.26
N ILE A 19 -4.22 -6.87 2.27
CA ILE A 19 -3.56 -6.92 0.97
C ILE A 19 -2.07 -6.60 1.13
N ALA A 20 -1.73 -5.54 1.86
CA ALA A 20 -0.34 -5.17 2.10
C ALA A 20 0.40 -6.25 2.88
N PHE A 21 -0.25 -6.89 3.86
CA PHE A 21 0.35 -8.00 4.59
C PHE A 21 0.73 -9.17 3.65
N ILE A 22 -0.20 -9.62 2.80
CA ILE A 22 0.05 -10.68 1.82
C ILE A 22 1.16 -10.26 0.85
N VAL A 23 1.09 -9.07 0.27
CA VAL A 23 2.08 -8.56 -0.68
C VAL A 23 3.46 -8.45 -0.03
N THR A 24 3.55 -8.04 1.24
CA THR A 24 4.81 -7.98 1.98
C THR A 24 5.47 -9.35 2.06
N ILE A 25 4.69 -10.40 2.37
CA ILE A 25 5.19 -11.78 2.40
C ILE A 25 5.60 -12.25 1.00
N LEU A 26 4.79 -11.98 -0.02
CA LEU A 26 5.11 -12.36 -1.41
C LEU A 26 6.39 -11.69 -1.91
N LEU A 27 6.73 -10.50 -1.40
CA LEU A 27 7.96 -9.77 -1.71
C LEU A 27 9.16 -10.22 -0.85
N SER A 28 9.07 -11.31 -0.09
CA SER A 28 10.21 -11.84 0.69
C SER A 28 11.52 -11.96 -0.12
N PRO A 29 11.53 -12.45 -1.37
CA PRO A 29 12.76 -12.49 -2.16
C PRO A 29 13.38 -11.10 -2.41
N LEU A 30 12.55 -10.08 -2.60
CA LEU A 30 13.00 -8.69 -2.77
C LEU A 30 13.61 -8.15 -1.47
N TRP A 31 12.96 -8.41 -0.33
CA TRP A 31 13.46 -7.99 0.98
C TRP A 31 14.79 -8.66 1.31
N SER A 32 14.93 -9.97 1.07
CA SER A 32 16.21 -10.68 1.23
C SER A 32 17.32 -10.07 0.36
N TRP A 33 16.99 -9.70 -0.89
CA TRP A 33 17.95 -9.05 -1.78
C TRP A 33 18.36 -7.65 -1.28
N ILE A 34 17.42 -6.85 -0.78
CA ILE A 34 17.71 -5.52 -0.21
C ILE A 34 18.66 -5.66 0.99
N GLU A 35 18.39 -6.60 1.89
CA GLU A 35 19.26 -6.85 3.05
C GLU A 35 20.66 -7.28 2.61
N ALA A 36 20.76 -8.24 1.70
CA ALA A 36 22.05 -8.71 1.20
C ALA A 36 22.85 -7.61 0.47
N SER A 37 22.16 -6.69 -0.21
CA SER A 37 22.80 -5.65 -1.03
C SER A 37 23.18 -4.40 -0.24
N TYR A 38 22.35 -4.02 0.74
CA TYR A 38 22.47 -2.73 1.43
C TYR A 38 22.68 -2.86 2.94
N GLY A 39 22.64 -4.08 3.49
CA GLY A 39 22.78 -4.32 4.93
C GLY A 39 21.58 -3.81 5.76
N ILE A 40 20.44 -3.54 5.12
CA ILE A 40 19.22 -3.07 5.79
C ILE A 40 18.43 -4.30 6.25
N GLU A 41 18.22 -4.44 7.56
CA GLU A 41 17.49 -5.56 8.17
C GLU A 41 16.04 -5.61 7.67
N SER A 42 15.79 -6.44 6.66
CA SER A 42 14.55 -6.55 5.91
C SER A 42 13.84 -7.88 6.14
N ILE A 43 14.58 -8.92 6.54
CA ILE A 43 14.09 -10.25 6.89
C ILE A 43 14.61 -10.62 8.28
N GLY A 44 13.73 -10.60 9.28
CA GLY A 44 14.01 -11.10 10.62
C GLY A 44 13.72 -12.61 10.76
N HIS A 45 13.87 -13.12 11.97
CA HIS A 45 13.64 -14.54 12.31
C HIS A 45 12.23 -15.05 11.97
N SER A 46 11.24 -14.16 11.85
CA SER A 46 9.84 -14.50 11.60
C SER A 46 9.31 -14.01 10.25
N GLY A 47 10.19 -13.58 9.35
CA GLY A 47 9.83 -13.03 8.04
C GLY A 47 10.15 -11.54 7.92
N PRO A 48 9.47 -10.81 7.01
CA PRO A 48 9.78 -9.41 6.76
C PRO A 48 9.64 -8.52 7.99
N SER A 49 10.58 -7.59 8.16
CA SER A 49 10.56 -6.57 9.22
C SER A 49 9.35 -5.63 9.09
N ASP A 50 8.95 -4.97 10.17
CA ASP A 50 7.77 -4.08 10.21
C ASP A 50 7.81 -2.97 9.14
N TRP A 51 9.00 -2.43 8.85
CA TRP A 51 9.15 -1.37 7.86
C TRP A 51 8.84 -1.86 6.44
N CYS A 52 9.07 -3.14 6.13
CA CYS A 52 8.70 -3.74 4.85
C CYS A 52 7.18 -3.66 4.66
N PHE A 53 6.42 -3.95 5.71
CA PHE A 53 4.96 -3.80 5.71
C PHE A 53 4.55 -2.33 5.56
N TYR A 54 5.14 -1.41 6.33
CA TYR A 54 4.82 0.01 6.21
C TYR A 54 5.12 0.57 4.82
N ALA A 55 6.22 0.13 4.18
CA ALA A 55 6.57 0.52 2.83
C ALA A 55 5.51 0.06 1.82
N VAL A 56 5.16 -1.25 1.84
CA VAL A 56 4.14 -1.82 0.96
C VAL A 56 2.78 -1.17 1.19
N TYR A 57 2.35 -1.05 2.45
CA TYR A 57 1.07 -0.46 2.81
C TYR A 57 0.96 0.99 2.35
N SER A 58 2.02 1.78 2.51
CA SER A 58 2.05 3.18 2.08
C SER A 58 1.98 3.30 0.56
N VAL A 59 2.77 2.51 -0.16
CA VAL A 59 2.77 2.49 -1.64
C VAL A 59 1.40 2.07 -2.16
N LEU A 60 0.81 1.00 -1.60
CA LEU A 60 -0.50 0.51 -2.02
C LEU A 60 -1.59 1.57 -1.83
N ASN A 61 -1.64 2.23 -0.67
CA ASN A 61 -2.59 3.30 -0.42
C ASN A 61 -2.38 4.48 -1.37
N ALA A 62 -1.13 4.90 -1.60
CA ALA A 62 -0.82 5.98 -2.54
C ALA A 62 -1.32 5.66 -3.95
N LEU A 63 -1.10 4.43 -4.43
CA LEU A 63 -1.58 3.97 -5.74
C LEU A 63 -3.11 3.96 -5.83
N VAL A 64 -3.80 3.43 -4.80
CA VAL A 64 -5.28 3.39 -4.78
C VAL A 64 -5.86 4.80 -4.75
N PHE A 65 -5.36 5.70 -3.90
CA PHE A 65 -5.85 7.08 -3.85
C PHE A 65 -5.54 7.86 -5.13
N ALA A 66 -4.36 7.65 -5.74
CA ALA A 66 -4.02 8.23 -7.03
C ALA A 66 -4.97 7.73 -8.12
N PHE A 67 -5.24 6.43 -8.16
CA PHE A 67 -6.18 5.82 -9.11
C PHE A 67 -7.59 6.39 -8.94
N ILE A 68 -8.13 6.43 -7.72
CA ILE A 68 -9.45 7.02 -7.43
C ILE A 68 -9.49 8.47 -7.90
N ARG A 69 -8.44 9.26 -7.62
CA ARG A 69 -8.38 10.67 -8.05
C ARG A 69 -8.40 10.80 -9.56
N VAL A 70 -7.65 9.96 -10.29
CA VAL A 70 -7.62 9.96 -11.75
C VAL A 70 -8.98 9.53 -12.32
N TYR A 71 -9.55 8.45 -11.81
CA TYR A 71 -10.85 7.93 -12.24
C TYR A 71 -11.97 8.98 -12.09
N LEU A 72 -12.04 9.64 -10.95
CA LEU A 72 -13.01 10.71 -10.70
C LEU A 72 -12.80 11.91 -11.62
N ARG A 73 -11.54 12.27 -11.92
CA ARG A 73 -11.23 13.34 -12.89
C ARG A 73 -11.70 13.00 -14.29
N LEU A 74 -11.45 11.78 -14.75
CA LEU A 74 -11.86 11.30 -16.08
C LEU A 74 -13.38 11.22 -16.21
N GLY A 75 -14.08 10.78 -15.16
CA GLY A 75 -15.54 10.76 -15.14
C GLY A 75 -16.15 12.16 -15.29
N ASN A 76 -15.60 13.15 -14.59
CA ASN A 76 -16.06 14.54 -14.67
C ASN A 76 -15.79 15.17 -16.05
N ALA A 77 -14.65 14.84 -16.68
CA ALA A 77 -14.30 15.37 -18.00
C ALA A 77 -15.22 14.87 -19.13
N LYS A 78 -15.85 13.70 -18.97
CA LYS A 78 -16.79 13.13 -19.94
C LYS A 78 -18.23 13.63 -19.75
N ALA A 79 -18.53 14.32 -18.65
CA ALA A 79 -19.87 14.79 -18.29
C ALA A 79 -20.14 16.26 -18.69
N ILE A 80 -19.16 16.91 -19.33
CA ILE A 80 -19.21 18.27 -19.90
C ILE A 80 -19.22 18.13 -21.41
#